data_AF-A0A4Q5WL38-F1
#
_entry.id   AF-A0A4Q5WL38-F1
#
_cell.length_a   1.000
_cell.length_b   1.000
_cell.length_c   1.000
_cell.angle_alpha   90.00
_cell.angle_beta   90.00
_cell.angle_gamma   90.00
#
_symmetry.space_group_name_H-M   'P 1'
#
loop_
_entity.id
_entity.type
_entity.pdbx_description
1 polymer ?
#
loop_
_entity_poly.entity_id
_entity_poly.type
_entity_poly.pdbx_seq_one_letter_code
_entity_poly.pdbx_strand_id
1 'polypeptide(L)' 'MSDRIQRLEFSSLYALYLQKNEEFRQAVRNQRRSAELDELRESIQQIYRRMREKRDDDEPRTSPGQAAPAGRI' A
#
# COMPACT_ATOMS: atom_id res chain seq x y z
N MET A 1 -11.28 19.20 1.06
CA MET A 1 -10.31 19.46 -0.02
C MET A 1 -9.27 18.32 -0.09
N SER A 2 -9.70 17.07 0.14
CA SER A 2 -8.79 15.99 0.58
C SER A 2 -8.82 14.76 -0.36
N ASP A 3 -9.99 14.32 -0.82
CA ASP A 3 -10.15 13.20 -1.76
C ASP A 3 -9.29 13.28 -3.02
N ARG A 4 -9.30 14.45 -3.69
CA ARG A 4 -8.63 14.59 -4.99
C ARG A 4 -7.12 14.50 -4.85
N ILE A 5 -6.55 15.04 -3.78
CA ILE A 5 -5.11 14.97 -3.51
C ILE A 5 -4.73 13.55 -3.10
N GLN A 6 -5.49 12.90 -2.22
CA GLN A 6 -5.25 11.51 -1.82
C GLN A 6 -5.34 10.54 -3.00
N ARG A 7 -6.31 10.71 -3.91
CA ARG A 7 -6.42 9.90 -5.14
C ARG A 7 -5.21 10.08 -6.07
N LEU A 8 -4.70 11.31 -6.21
CA LEU A 8 -3.51 11.59 -7.02
C LEU A 8 -2.25 10.97 -6.40
N GLU A 9 -2.09 11.05 -5.08
CA GLU A 9 -1.00 10.40 -4.36
C GLU A 9 -1.06 8.88 -4.47
N PHE A 10 -2.24 8.28 -4.29
CA PHE A 10 -2.45 6.84 -4.45
C PHE A 10 -2.14 6.38 -5.89
N SER A 11 -2.64 7.10 -6.89
CA SER A 11 -2.35 6.84 -8.31
C SER A 11 -0.85 6.84 -8.58
N SER A 12 -0.13 7.81 -8.03
CA SER A 12 1.32 7.93 -8.20
C SER A 12 2.07 6.78 -7.53
N LEU A 13 1.66 6.38 -6.32
CA LEU A 13 2.23 5.23 -5.62
C LEU A 13 1.93 3.91 -6.32
N TYR A 14 0.74 3.77 -6.90
CA TYR A 14 0.35 2.57 -7.64
C TYR A 14 1.16 2.43 -8.94
N ALA A 15 1.35 3.51 -9.69
CA ALA A 15 2.20 3.51 -10.87
C ALA A 15 3.65 3.12 -10.52
N LEU A 16 4.19 3.66 -9.42
CA LEU A 16 5.52 3.31 -8.92
C LEU A 16 5.62 1.84 -8.50
N TYR A 17 4.59 1.31 -7.83
CA TYR A 17 4.52 -0.11 -7.47
C TYR A 17 4.57 -1.02 -8.70
N LEU A 18 3.81 -0.70 -9.75
CA LEU A 18 3.81 -1.47 -11.00
C LEU A 18 5.18 -1.44 -11.67
N GLN A 19 5.81 -0.27 -11.73
CA GLN A 19 7.16 -0.11 -12.29
C GLN A 19 8.18 -0.98 -11.54
N LYS A 20 8.21 -0.90 -10.20
CA LYS A 20 9.15 -1.68 -9.39
C LYS A 20 8.92 -3.19 -9.47
N ASN A 21 7.67 -3.62 -9.61
CA ASN A 21 7.37 -5.03 -9.86
C ASN A 21 7.91 -5.51 -11.22
N GLU A 22 7.79 -4.68 -12.26
CA GLU A 22 8.34 -5.04 -13.56
C GLU A 22 9.88 -5.09 -13.53
N GLU A 23 10.54 -4.13 -12.85
CA GLU A 23 11.98 -4.16 -12.60
C GLU A 23 12.40 -5.46 -11.88
N PHE A 24 11.66 -5.87 -10.84
CA PHE A 24 11.91 -7.12 -10.13
C PHE A 24 11.75 -8.35 -11.04
N ARG A 25 10.68 -8.43 -11.84
CA ARG A 25 10.49 -9.53 -12.80
C ARG A 25 11.63 -9.60 -13.81
N GLN A 26 12.08 -8.46 -14.32
CA GLN A 26 13.22 -8.40 -15.23
C GLN A 26 14.52 -8.82 -14.54
N ALA A 27 14.75 -8.39 -13.31
CA ALA A 27 15.92 -8.80 -12.53
C ALA A 27 15.95 -10.32 -12.29
N VAL A 28 14.80 -10.93 -11.99
CA VAL A 28 14.65 -12.40 -11.87
C VAL A 28 14.94 -13.09 -13.19
N ARG A 29 14.36 -12.61 -14.31
CA ARG A 29 14.61 -13.18 -15.65
C ARG A 29 16.07 -13.11 -16.07
N ASN A 30 16.74 -12.02 -15.70
CA ASN A 30 18.16 -11.79 -15.98
C ASN A 30 19.10 -12.47 -14.98
N GLN A 31 18.58 -13.27 -14.04
CA GLN A 31 19.37 -13.96 -13.02
C GLN A 31 20.34 -13.02 -12.26
N ARG A 32 19.86 -11.81 -11.94
CA ARG A 32 20.64 -10.86 -11.15
C ARG A 32 20.95 -11.41 -9.76
N ARG A 33 21.93 -10.80 -9.09
CA ARG A 33 22.38 -11.26 -7.78
C ARG A 33 21.24 -11.19 -6.76
N SER A 34 21.20 -12.16 -5.84
CA SER A 34 20.16 -12.23 -4.81
C SER A 34 20.04 -10.93 -3.99
N ALA A 35 21.15 -10.26 -3.69
CA ALA A 35 21.13 -8.99 -2.96
C ALA A 35 20.35 -7.88 -3.72
N GLU A 36 20.49 -7.80 -5.05
CA GLU A 36 19.72 -6.84 -5.85
C GLU A 36 18.22 -7.17 -5.87
N LEU A 37 17.88 -8.46 -5.83
CA LEU A 37 16.49 -8.91 -5.74
C LEU A 37 15.89 -8.57 -4.38
N ASP A 38 16.66 -8.71 -3.30
CA ASP A 38 16.22 -8.36 -1.94
C ASP A 38 15.97 -6.85 -1.82
N GLU A 39 16.86 -6.01 -2.33
CA GLU A 39 16.66 -4.55 -2.37
C GLU A 39 15.41 -4.14 -3.16
N LEU A 40 15.18 -4.75 -4.33
CA LEU A 40 13.98 -4.51 -5.13
C LEU A 40 12.73 -4.96 -4.39
N ARG A 41 12.79 -6.10 -3.69
CA ARG A 41 11.69 -6.62 -2.88
C ARG A 41 11.35 -5.69 -1.72
N GLU A 42 12.35 -5.21 -0.99
CA GLU A 42 12.15 -4.24 0.10
C GLU A 42 11.54 -2.95 -0.42
N SER A 43 12.02 -2.43 -1.56
CA SER A 43 11.47 -1.25 -2.21
C SER A 43 9.97 -1.42 -2.53
N ILE A 44 9.60 -2.56 -3.13
CA ILE A 44 8.19 -2.89 -3.44
C ILE A 44 7.35 -2.94 -2.15
N GLN A 45 7.85 -3.56 -1.08
CA GLN A 45 7.14 -3.67 0.19
C GLN A 45 6.92 -2.30 0.86
N GLN A 46 7.89 -1.40 0.80
CA GLN A 46 7.74 -0.04 1.31
C GLN A 46 6.67 0.75 0.56
N ILE A 47 6.64 0.64 -0.77
CA ILE A 47 5.61 1.29 -1.59
C ILE A 47 4.23 0.72 -1.24
N TYR A 48 4.11 -0.59 -1.11
CA TYR A 48 2.86 -1.24 -0.71
C TYR A 48 2.37 -0.78 0.66
N ARG A 49 3.25 -0.66 1.66
CA ARG A 49 2.90 -0.14 2.98
C ARG A 49 2.33 1.28 2.89
N ARG A 50 2.97 2.17 2.13
CA ARG A 50 2.49 3.55 1.92
C ARG A 50 1.13 3.60 1.21
N MET A 51 0.91 2.74 0.22
CA MET A 51 -0.40 2.64 -0.44
C MET A 51 -1.49 2.19 0.54
N ARG A 52 -1.16 1.23 1.41
CA ARG A 52 -2.07 0.73 2.44
C ARG A 52 -2.42 1.82 3.45
N GLU A 53 -1.42 2.53 3.99
CA GLU A 53 -1.63 3.65 4.93
C GLU A 53 -2.57 4.71 4.35
N LYS A 54 -2.44 5.02 3.05
CA LYS A 54 -3.32 5.98 2.37
C LYS A 54 -4.74 5.48 2.13
N ARG A 55 -4.94 4.16 2.12
CA ARG A 55 -6.26 3.52 1.97
C ARG A 55 -6.97 3.38 3.32
N ASP A 56 -6.24 3.04 4.38
CA ASP A 56 -6.76 2.95 5.75
C ASP A 56 -7.11 4.34 6.34
N ASP A 57 -6.57 5.45 5.80
CA ASP A 57 -6.96 6.83 6.14
C ASP A 57 -8.34 7.24 5.57
N ASP A 58 -8.79 6.55 4.50
CA ASP A 58 -10.09 6.76 3.83
C ASP A 58 -11.20 5.90 4.45
N GLU A 59 -10.85 4.79 5.10
CA GLU A 59 -11.81 4.03 5.90
C GLU A 59 -12.05 4.78 7.22
N PRO A 60 -13.30 5.19 7.55
CA PRO A 60 -13.58 5.67 8.88
C PRO A 60 -13.18 4.55 9.83
N ARG A 61 -12.24 4.81 10.74
CA ARG A 61 -11.92 3.95 11.88
C ARG A 61 -13.21 3.65 12.63
N THR A 62 -13.94 2.62 12.22
CA THR A 62 -14.94 1.99 13.06
C THR A 62 -14.16 1.29 14.15
N SER A 63 -13.90 2.05 15.22
CA SER A 63 -13.46 1.53 16.49
C SER A 63 -14.30 0.30 16.83
N PRO A 64 -13.71 -0.88 17.05
CA PRO A 64 -14.43 -2.00 17.63
C PRO A 64 -14.67 -1.66 19.11
N GLY A 65 -15.73 -0.90 19.37
CA GLY A 65 -15.93 -0.33 20.71
C GLY A 65 -17.23 0.44 20.95
N GLN A 66 -18.19 0.44 20.01
CA GLN A 66 -19.54 0.89 20.33
C GLN A 66 -20.47 -0.31 20.29
N ALA A 67 -20.41 -1.10 21.37
CA ALA A 67 -21.50 -1.99 21.72
C ALA A 67 -22.78 -1.16 21.75
N ALA A 68 -23.76 -1.57 20.95
CA ALA A 68 -25.10 -1.04 20.97
C ALA A 68 -25.59 -0.97 22.44
N PRO A 69 -26.21 0.13 22.91
CA PRO A 69 -26.91 0.06 24.18
C PRO A 69 -28.03 -0.96 23.99
N ALA A 70 -27.85 -2.12 24.60
CA ALA A 70 -28.90 -3.10 24.76
C ALA A 70 -30.09 -2.36 25.39
N GLY A 71 -31.21 -2.36 24.68
CA GLY A 71 -32.48 -1.85 25.18
C GLY A 71 -32.73 -2.41 26.58
N ARG A 72 -32.81 -1.51 27.55
CA ARG A 72 -33.13 -1.83 28.93
C ARG A 72 -34.55 -1.32 29.17
N ILE A 73 -35.47 -2.30 29.22
CA ILE A 73 -36.80 -2.36 29.90
C ILE A 73 -37.71 -1.15 29.81
#